data_AF-A0A497JGU2-F1
#
_entry.id   AF-A0A497JGU2-F1
#
_cell.length_a   1.000
_cell.length_b   1.000
_cell.length_c   1.000
_cell.angle_alpha   90.00
_cell.angle_beta   90.00
_cell.angle_gamma   90.00
#
_symmetry.space_group_name_H-M   'P 1'
#
loop_
_entity.id
_entity.type
_entity.pdbx_description
1 polymer ?
#
loop_
_entity_poly.entity_id
_entity_poly.type
_entity_poly.pdbx_seq_one_letter_code
_entity_poly.pdbx_strand_id
1 'polypeptide(L)'
;KTIISHIYRLIEFSEMAGIVGLPCNAIVVREFLDLEYGFHAFNSLPIARERRYFIRNGRVQCHHPYWPEEAIRFWKNTPPENWREKLRELNHETDEEVKLLSEYALKVARVMDGYWSVDFARAKDGKWYLIDMALGEVSWHPEKCPYATF
;
A
#
# COMPACT_ATOMS: atom_id res chain seq x y z
N LYS A 1 26.42 7.14 4.72
CA LYS A 1 25.94 7.90 3.54
C LYS A 1 25.11 9.08 4.05
N THR A 2 25.17 10.25 3.41
CA THR A 2 24.43 11.46 3.83
C THR A 2 23.06 11.51 3.16
N ILE A 3 22.11 12.27 3.71
CA ILE A 3 20.79 12.47 3.09
C ILE A 3 20.89 13.04 1.67
N ILE A 4 21.84 13.95 1.43
CA ILE A 4 22.13 14.53 0.11
C ILE A 4 22.49 13.44 -0.90
N SER A 5 23.32 12.47 -0.51
CA SER A 5 23.69 11.36 -1.39
C SER A 5 22.53 10.44 -1.76
N HIS A 6 21.52 10.32 -0.89
CA HIS A 6 20.30 9.56 -1.19
C HIS A 6 19.36 10.34 -2.10
N ILE A 7 19.22 11.65 -1.87
CA ILE A 7 18.43 12.54 -2.74
C ILE A 7 19.00 12.54 -4.17
N TYR A 8 20.32 12.68 -4.32
CA TYR A 8 20.97 12.62 -5.63
C TYR A 8 20.67 11.31 -6.36
N ARG A 9 20.80 10.17 -5.66
CA ARG A 9 20.51 8.85 -6.23
C ARG A 9 19.04 8.68 -6.61
N LEU A 10 18.12 9.26 -5.85
CA LEU A 10 16.70 9.23 -6.16
C LEU A 10 16.42 9.99 -7.46
N ILE A 11 16.94 11.22 -7.59
CA ILE A 11 16.80 12.03 -8.80
C ILE A 11 17.44 11.33 -10.00
N GLU A 12 18.69 10.86 -9.86
CA GLU A 12 19.39 10.12 -10.91
C GLU A 12 18.60 8.88 -11.35
N PHE A 13 18.06 8.09 -10.41
CA PHE A 13 17.23 6.94 -10.73
C PHE A 13 15.93 7.35 -11.46
N SER A 14 15.26 8.42 -11.02
CA SER A 14 14.07 8.94 -11.68
C SER A 14 14.34 9.37 -13.12
N GLU A 15 15.44 10.07 -13.39
CA GLU A 15 15.85 10.47 -14.74
C GLU A 15 16.21 9.27 -15.64
N MET A 16 16.77 8.22 -15.04
CA MET A 16 17.14 6.98 -15.75
C MET A 16 15.98 5.99 -15.94
N ALA A 17 14.84 6.20 -15.27
CA ALA A 17 13.69 5.31 -15.34
C ALA A 17 12.82 5.60 -16.58
N GLY A 18 12.42 4.56 -17.32
CA GLY A 18 11.64 4.70 -18.55
C GLY A 18 12.48 5.12 -19.76
N ILE A 19 11.84 5.54 -20.86
CA ILE A 19 12.54 5.98 -22.09
C ILE A 19 12.99 7.44 -21.98
N VAL A 20 12.26 8.26 -21.21
CA VAL A 20 12.46 9.72 -21.12
C VAL A 20 12.52 10.24 -19.67
N GLY A 21 12.81 9.36 -18.69
CA GLY A 21 12.75 9.70 -17.28
C GLY A 21 11.31 9.68 -16.72
N LEU A 22 11.21 9.64 -15.39
CA LEU A 22 9.98 9.88 -14.64
C LEU A 22 9.89 11.36 -14.25
N PRO A 23 8.71 12.00 -14.33
CA PRO A 23 8.57 13.40 -13.92
C PRO A 23 8.86 13.56 -12.42
N CYS A 24 9.85 14.40 -12.08
CA CYS A 24 10.23 14.69 -10.70
C CYS A 24 9.84 16.12 -10.32
N ASN A 25 8.61 16.32 -9.84
CA ASN A 25 8.09 17.64 -9.47
C ASN A 25 8.31 17.99 -7.99
N ALA A 26 8.44 16.99 -7.13
CA ALA A 26 8.59 17.15 -5.69
C ALA A 26 9.29 15.94 -5.06
N ILE A 27 9.95 16.17 -3.93
CA ILE A 27 10.52 15.13 -3.08
C ILE A 27 9.83 15.21 -1.72
N VAL A 28 9.17 14.12 -1.33
CA VAL A 28 8.54 13.99 -0.02
C VAL A 28 9.41 13.10 0.85
N VAL A 29 9.84 13.61 2.01
CA VAL A 29 10.58 12.85 3.02
C VAL A 29 9.66 12.66 4.21
N ARG A 30 9.49 11.41 4.63
CA ARG A 30 8.68 11.02 5.79
C ARG A 30 9.48 10.13 6.72
N GLU A 31 9.04 10.05 7.97
CA GLU A 31 9.57 9.08 8.93
C GLU A 31 9.37 7.66 8.41
N PHE A 32 10.38 6.82 8.63
CA PHE A 32 10.32 5.41 8.24
C PHE A 32 9.52 4.63 9.29
N LEU A 33 8.41 4.02 8.88
CA LEU A 33 7.57 3.22 9.76
C LEU A 33 8.13 1.81 9.92
N ASP A 34 8.26 1.33 11.17
CA ASP A 34 8.55 -0.07 11.45
C ASP A 34 7.26 -0.90 11.41
N LEU A 35 7.01 -1.54 10.26
CA LEU A 35 5.74 -2.21 9.97
C LEU A 35 5.63 -3.61 10.59
N GLU A 36 4.41 -4.03 10.90
CA GLU A 36 4.07 -5.40 11.27
C GLU A 36 4.11 -6.28 10.01
N TYR A 37 5.27 -6.88 9.72
CA TYR A 37 5.48 -7.76 8.56
C TYR A 37 5.66 -9.22 8.94
N GLY A 38 5.23 -10.12 8.06
CA GLY A 38 5.33 -11.57 8.27
C GLY A 38 6.54 -12.23 7.58
N PHE A 39 6.92 -11.71 6.41
CA PHE A 39 8.02 -12.21 5.59
C PHE A 39 8.53 -11.12 4.63
N HIS A 40 9.61 -11.43 3.91
CA HIS A 40 10.13 -10.56 2.85
C HIS A 40 9.90 -11.20 1.48
N ALA A 41 9.52 -10.39 0.49
CA ALA A 41 9.38 -10.81 -0.91
C ALA A 41 10.06 -9.80 -1.85
N PHE A 42 9.96 -10.03 -3.16
CA PHE A 42 10.58 -9.23 -4.21
C PHE A 42 12.10 -9.11 -4.00
N ASN A 43 12.62 -7.89 -3.88
CA ASN A 43 14.00 -7.60 -3.52
C ASN A 43 14.12 -7.23 -2.03
N SER A 44 13.76 -8.18 -1.17
CA SER A 44 13.77 -8.03 0.30
C SER A 44 12.83 -6.94 0.83
N LEU A 45 11.71 -6.71 0.16
CA LEU A 45 10.64 -5.84 0.64
C LEU A 45 9.87 -6.56 1.77
N PRO A 46 9.71 -5.96 2.97
CA PRO A 46 8.86 -6.52 4.01
C PRO A 46 7.40 -6.49 3.56
N ILE A 47 6.73 -7.64 3.60
CA ILE A 47 5.30 -7.77 3.29
C ILE A 47 4.52 -7.62 4.58
N ALA A 48 3.87 -6.47 4.74
CA ALA A 48 3.23 -6.03 5.96
C ALA A 48 1.71 -6.19 5.95
N ARG A 49 1.12 -6.04 7.14
CA ARG A 49 -0.34 -5.97 7.30
C ARG A 49 -0.81 -4.63 6.76
N GLU A 50 -1.31 -4.66 5.53
CA GLU A 50 -1.75 -3.50 4.77
C GLU A 50 -3.17 -3.69 4.22
N ARG A 51 -3.93 -2.59 4.13
CA ARG A 51 -5.32 -2.56 3.69
C ARG A 51 -5.53 -1.45 2.70
N ARG A 52 -6.36 -1.72 1.71
CA ARG A 52 -6.76 -0.76 0.69
C ARG A 52 -8.26 -0.52 0.80
N TYR A 53 -8.65 0.71 1.07
CA TYR A 53 -10.04 1.15 1.16
C TYR A 53 -10.38 2.02 -0.03
N PHE A 54 -11.55 1.81 -0.61
CA PHE A 54 -12.05 2.62 -1.70
C PHE A 54 -13.16 3.53 -1.19
N ILE A 55 -12.97 4.83 -1.37
CA ILE A 55 -13.95 5.86 -0.99
C ILE A 55 -14.48 6.58 -2.21
N ARG A 56 -15.79 6.82 -2.24
CA ARG A 56 -16.43 7.61 -3.28
C ARG A 56 -17.55 8.44 -2.70
N ASN A 57 -17.54 9.74 -2.98
CA ASN A 57 -18.62 10.68 -2.61
C ASN A 57 -19.02 10.57 -1.13
N GLY A 58 -18.04 10.65 -0.23
CA GLY A 58 -18.28 10.62 1.22
C GLY A 58 -18.59 9.23 1.82
N ARG A 59 -18.41 8.14 1.07
CA ARG A 59 -18.71 6.76 1.52
C ARG A 59 -17.57 5.81 1.23
N VAL A 60 -17.39 4.80 2.08
CA VAL A 60 -16.55 3.63 1.78
C VAL A 60 -17.36 2.69 0.89
N GLN A 61 -16.83 2.31 -0.27
CA GLN A 61 -17.47 1.38 -1.21
C GLN A 61 -17.07 -0.07 -0.96
N CYS A 62 -15.76 -0.30 -0.82
CA CYS A 62 -15.18 -1.61 -0.55
C CYS A 62 -13.80 -1.47 0.12
N HIS A 63 -13.30 -2.59 0.64
CA HIS A 63 -11.96 -2.71 1.20
C HIS A 63 -11.37 -4.08 0.87
N HIS A 64 -10.06 -4.12 0.68
CA HIS A 64 -9.32 -5.29 0.21
C HIS A 64 -7.95 -5.39 0.91
N PRO A 65 -7.37 -6.59 1.01
CA PRO A 65 -5.95 -6.70 1.32
C PRO A 65 -5.13 -6.00 0.24
N TYR A 66 -4.06 -5.33 0.63
CA TYR A 66 -3.16 -4.68 -0.32
C TYR A 66 -2.33 -5.70 -1.12
N TRP A 67 -2.01 -6.86 -0.51
CA TRP A 67 -1.14 -7.89 -1.08
C TRP A 67 -1.93 -9.10 -1.61
N PRO A 68 -2.38 -9.11 -2.88
CA PRO A 68 -2.90 -10.33 -3.48
C PRO A 68 -1.82 -11.40 -3.60
N GLU A 69 -2.19 -12.68 -3.37
CA GLU A 69 -1.23 -13.80 -3.38
C GLU A 69 -0.53 -13.91 -4.74
N GLU A 70 -1.29 -13.71 -5.83
CA GLU A 70 -0.82 -13.76 -7.20
C GLU A 70 0.15 -12.64 -7.57
N ALA A 71 0.31 -11.59 -6.75
CA ALA A 71 1.30 -10.54 -6.95
C ALA A 71 2.65 -10.84 -6.27
N ILE A 72 2.69 -11.73 -5.28
CA ILE A 72 3.92 -12.03 -4.54
C ILE A 72 4.94 -12.73 -5.45
N ARG A 73 6.18 -12.21 -5.48
CA ARG A 73 7.29 -12.78 -6.26
C ARG A 73 8.53 -12.94 -5.38
N PHE A 74 9.33 -13.96 -5.64
CA PHE A 74 10.60 -14.22 -4.95
C PHE A 74 11.73 -14.35 -5.99
N TRP A 75 12.11 -13.24 -6.63
CA TRP A 75 12.95 -13.25 -7.85
C TRP A 75 14.27 -14.02 -7.71
N LYS A 76 15.09 -13.66 -6.73
CA LYS A 76 16.40 -14.28 -6.46
C LYS A 76 16.46 -14.97 -5.10
N ASN A 77 15.35 -14.97 -4.38
CA ASN A 77 15.28 -15.46 -3.01
C ASN A 77 14.48 -16.76 -2.97
N THR A 78 14.88 -17.69 -2.11
CA THR A 78 14.04 -18.86 -1.82
C THR A 78 12.83 -18.39 -1.01
N PRO A 79 11.59 -18.72 -1.43
CA PRO A 79 10.40 -18.38 -0.66
C PRO A 79 10.46 -19.08 0.71
N PRO A 80 10.15 -18.37 1.82
CA PRO A 80 10.01 -19.02 3.13
C PRO A 80 8.92 -20.09 3.10
N GLU A 81 9.14 -21.28 3.66
CA GLU A 81 8.23 -22.44 3.50
C GLU A 81 6.75 -22.12 3.80
N ASN A 82 6.48 -21.27 4.81
CA ASN A 82 5.14 -20.91 5.27
C ASN A 82 4.66 -19.51 4.84
N TRP A 83 5.20 -18.96 3.75
CA TRP A 83 4.85 -17.59 3.34
C TRP A 83 3.36 -17.43 2.99
N ARG A 84 2.70 -18.48 2.51
CA ARG A 84 1.27 -18.45 2.18
C ARG A 84 0.39 -18.39 3.43
N GLU A 85 0.70 -19.18 4.46
CA GLU A 85 0.01 -19.07 5.77
C GLU A 85 0.14 -17.66 6.31
N LYS A 86 1.38 -17.14 6.35
CA LYS A 86 1.67 -15.79 6.82
C LYS A 86 0.92 -14.72 6.02
N LEU A 87 0.87 -14.85 4.69
CA LEU A 87 0.11 -13.92 3.86
C LEU A 87 -1.38 -13.98 4.16
N ARG A 88 -1.96 -15.17 4.33
CA ARG A 88 -3.38 -15.33 4.71
C ARG A 88 -3.66 -14.65 6.06
N GLU A 89 -2.78 -14.79 7.04
CA GLU A 89 -2.89 -14.12 8.34
C GLU A 89 -2.78 -12.59 8.23
N LEU A 90 -1.85 -12.09 7.41
CA LEU A 90 -1.70 -10.67 7.14
C LEU A 90 -2.91 -10.10 6.40
N ASN A 91 -3.47 -10.84 5.45
CA ASN A 91 -4.62 -10.42 4.65
C ASN A 91 -5.96 -10.57 5.38
N HIS A 92 -6.00 -11.32 6.48
CA HIS A 92 -7.20 -11.44 7.31
C HIS A 92 -7.44 -10.16 8.10
N GLU A 93 -8.60 -9.54 7.86
CA GLU A 93 -9.08 -8.35 8.55
C GLU A 93 -10.19 -8.73 9.52
N THR A 94 -10.11 -8.27 10.77
CA THR A 94 -11.17 -8.50 11.77
C THR A 94 -12.28 -7.45 11.65
N ASP A 95 -13.46 -7.71 12.21
CA ASP A 95 -14.58 -6.76 12.19
C ASP A 95 -14.22 -5.43 12.89
N GLU A 96 -13.39 -5.48 13.94
CA GLU A 96 -12.87 -4.29 14.60
C GLU A 96 -11.90 -3.50 13.73
N GLU A 97 -11.02 -4.20 12.99
CA GLU A 97 -10.13 -3.58 12.00
C GLU A 97 -10.95 -2.90 10.89
N VAL A 98 -11.98 -3.59 10.36
CA VAL A 98 -12.88 -3.05 9.33
C VAL A 98 -13.56 -1.77 9.82
N LYS A 99 -14.11 -1.80 11.04
CA LYS A 99 -14.77 -0.63 11.63
C LYS A 99 -13.80 0.54 11.79
N LEU A 100 -12.62 0.30 12.37
CA LEU A 100 -11.63 1.34 12.62
C LEU A 100 -11.14 2.00 11.32
N LEU A 101 -10.78 1.18 10.33
CA LEU A 101 -10.23 1.68 9.07
C LEU A 101 -11.31 2.31 8.18
N SER A 102 -12.56 1.84 8.26
CA SER A 102 -13.70 2.54 7.66
C SER A 102 -13.89 3.93 8.24
N GLU A 103 -13.78 4.10 9.56
CA GLU A 103 -13.85 5.42 10.20
C GLU A 103 -12.71 6.34 9.74
N TYR A 104 -11.51 5.79 9.54
CA TYR A 104 -10.36 6.55 9.03
C TYR A 104 -10.57 6.97 7.57
N ALA A 105 -11.00 6.04 6.72
CA ALA A 105 -11.32 6.31 5.32
C ALA A 105 -12.44 7.36 5.19
N LEU A 106 -13.45 7.34 6.07
CA LEU A 106 -14.50 8.37 6.11
C LEU A 106 -13.98 9.74 6.53
N LYS A 107 -12.92 9.85 7.34
CA LYS A 107 -12.28 11.14 7.62
C LYS A 107 -11.65 11.71 6.35
N VAL A 108 -11.01 10.87 5.54
CA VAL A 108 -10.47 11.27 4.23
C VAL A 108 -11.60 11.70 3.28
N ALA A 109 -12.68 10.93 3.22
CA ALA A 109 -13.82 11.21 2.35
C ALA A 109 -14.59 12.51 2.70
N ARG A 110 -14.35 13.10 3.88
CA ARG A 110 -14.90 14.42 4.26
C ARG A 110 -14.15 15.60 3.66
N VAL A 111 -12.90 15.38 3.24
CA VAL A 111 -12.03 16.43 2.69
C VAL A 111 -11.59 16.17 1.26
N MET A 112 -11.77 14.95 0.77
CA MET A 112 -11.45 14.55 -0.60
C MET A 112 -12.73 14.17 -1.35
N ASP A 113 -13.03 14.93 -2.41
CA ASP A 113 -14.10 14.62 -3.35
C ASP A 113 -13.64 13.59 -4.41
N GLY A 114 -14.58 12.91 -5.05
CA GLY A 114 -14.31 11.98 -6.15
C GLY A 114 -14.13 10.53 -5.68
N TYR A 115 -13.32 9.77 -6.42
CA TYR A 115 -13.07 8.34 -6.19
C TYR A 115 -11.60 8.10 -5.86
N TRP A 116 -11.33 7.57 -4.66
CA TRP A 116 -9.97 7.38 -4.16
C TRP A 116 -9.76 5.97 -3.61
N SER A 117 -8.58 5.46 -3.85
CA SER A 117 -7.98 4.37 -3.09
C SER A 117 -7.16 4.95 -1.94
N VAL A 118 -7.33 4.41 -0.75
CA VAL A 118 -6.68 4.84 0.49
C VAL A 118 -6.03 3.64 1.15
N ASP A 119 -4.71 3.68 1.24
CA ASP A 119 -3.92 2.57 1.75
C ASP A 119 -3.48 2.83 3.19
N PHE A 120 -3.70 1.83 4.04
CA PHE A 120 -3.30 1.82 5.44
C PHE A 120 -2.31 0.72 5.72
N ALA A 121 -1.33 0.98 6.59
CA ALA A 121 -0.40 -0.01 7.08
C ALA A 121 -0.37 -0.02 8.60
N ARG A 122 -0.23 -1.21 9.19
CA ARG A 122 -0.08 -1.37 10.64
C ARG A 122 1.41 -1.41 11.02
N ALA A 123 1.80 -0.57 11.96
CA ALA A 123 3.13 -0.57 12.55
C ALA A 123 3.24 -1.61 13.68
N LYS A 124 4.46 -1.98 14.07
CA LYS A 124 4.72 -2.92 15.17
C LYS A 124 4.22 -2.43 16.54
N ASP A 125 4.01 -1.13 16.70
CA ASP A 125 3.39 -0.55 17.89
C ASP A 125 1.86 -0.73 17.93
N GLY A 126 1.29 -1.39 16.92
CA GLY A 126 -0.13 -1.67 16.78
C GLY A 126 -0.95 -0.54 16.17
N LYS A 127 -0.35 0.61 15.83
CA LYS A 127 -1.06 1.73 15.22
C LYS A 127 -1.19 1.56 13.72
N TRP A 128 -2.30 2.07 13.19
CA TRP A 128 -2.57 2.14 11.75
C TRP A 128 -2.24 3.54 11.22
N TYR A 129 -1.54 3.58 10.09
CA TYR A 129 -1.15 4.81 9.40
C TYR A 129 -1.71 4.80 7.99
N LEU A 130 -2.24 5.93 7.53
CA LEU A 130 -2.48 6.16 6.10
C LEU A 130 -1.13 6.33 5.41
N ILE A 131 -0.78 5.42 4.51
CA ILE A 131 0.54 5.36 3.87
C ILE A 131 0.54 5.82 2.42
N ASP A 132 -0.58 5.72 1.71
CA ASP A 132 -0.67 6.14 0.31
C ASP A 132 -2.12 6.41 -0.09
N MET A 133 -2.28 7.18 -1.17
CA MET A 133 -3.57 7.41 -1.82
C MET A 133 -3.39 7.54 -3.33
N ALA A 134 -4.31 6.98 -4.08
CA ALA A 134 -4.35 7.09 -5.54
C ALA A 134 -5.78 7.26 -6.04
N LEU A 135 -5.94 7.70 -7.29
CA LEU A 135 -7.26 7.72 -7.93
C LEU A 135 -7.82 6.30 -8.00
N GLY A 136 -9.10 6.15 -7.65
CA GLY A 136 -9.74 4.85 -7.58
C GLY A 136 -9.81 4.16 -8.95
N GLU A 137 -9.90 4.94 -10.03
CA GLU A 137 -9.98 4.48 -11.43
C GLU A 137 -8.75 3.72 -11.92
N VAL A 138 -7.57 4.02 -11.35
CA VAL A 138 -6.28 3.40 -11.76
C VAL A 138 -5.71 2.47 -10.69
N SER A 139 -6.46 2.27 -9.61
CA SER A 139 -6.03 1.45 -8.48
C SER A 139 -6.53 0.02 -8.64
N TRP A 140 -5.64 -0.93 -8.35
CA TRP A 140 -5.97 -2.36 -8.45
C TRP A 140 -7.16 -2.75 -7.57
N HIS A 141 -8.04 -3.58 -8.13
CA HIS A 141 -9.16 -4.23 -7.47
C HIS A 141 -9.12 -5.74 -7.71
N PRO A 142 -9.61 -6.56 -6.75
CA PRO A 142 -9.95 -7.94 -7.03
C PRO A 142 -11.00 -8.04 -8.14
N GLU A 143 -10.83 -8.96 -9.10
CA GLU A 143 -11.72 -9.11 -10.26
C GLU A 143 -13.21 -9.31 -9.90
N LYS A 144 -13.47 -9.92 -8.74
CA LYS A 144 -14.83 -10.23 -8.25
C LYS A 144 -15.45 -9.08 -7.44
N CYS A 145 -14.76 -7.96 -7.28
CA CYS A 145 -15.30 -6.82 -6.55
C CYS A 145 -16.39 -6.15 -7.40
N PRO A 146 -17.62 -5.94 -6.88
CA PRO A 146 -18.70 -5.30 -7.63
C PRO A 146 -18.42 -3.82 -7.97
N TYR A 147 -17.39 -3.23 -7.36
CA TYR A 147 -16.93 -1.87 -7.62
C TYR A 147 -15.68 -1.81 -8.50
N ALA A 148 -15.16 -2.95 -8.98
CA ALA A 148 -14.09 -2.97 -9.97
C ALA A 148 -14.62 -2.34 -11.27
N THR A 149 -14.23 -1.09 -11.54
CA THR A 149 -14.54 -0.40 -12.78
C THR A 149 -13.46 -0.74 -13.81
N PHE A 150 -13.86 -1.35 -14.93
CA PHE A 150 -13.03 -1.54 -16.12
C PHE A 150 -13.10 -0.33 -17.05
#